data_AF-A0A7C3BLY5-F1
#
_entry.id   AF-A0A7C3BLY5-F1
#
_cell.length_a   1.000
_cell.length_b   1.000
_cell.length_c   1.000
_cell.angle_alpha   90.00
_cell.angle_beta   90.00
_cell.angle_gamma   90.00
#
_symmetry.space_group_name_H-M   'P 1'
#
loop_
_entity.id
_entity.type
_entity.pdbx_description
1 polymer ?
#
loop_
_entity_poly.entity_id
_entity_poly.type
_entity_poly.pdbx_seq_one_letter_code
_entity_poly.pdbx_strand_id
1 'polypeptide(L)'
;MTNKIVIKGAKEHNLKNIDLIIPRNKLVVFSGVSGSGKSSLAFDTLYAEGQRRYVESLSSYARQFLGQMEKPKVDYIGGLSPAIAIEQKAVSKNPRSTVGTITEVYDYLRVLFARAGAPHCPNCGRVVKRQSAQQIVEQIAALPANTRFQLLAPIARGRKGTFEDAFAQARSDGFTRARIDSVVSDLTPGLKLEKNKKHSIELVVDRLAIPENGAEAEFETRLTDSVETALRWGDGTLLADLIGGDELLFSEQNACPHCGLSFPELTPQLFSFNSPLGMCPACNGLGEKVEFDSDLFVVASKSINDGGVIPWGELRKKKTSWRYQIAEQMVERFNISLDTPWHQLPEDVRHLILFGNPDIRFSYQSENFTGNWPFEGVINAVRRRYKETKSQSMRDYYSQYLSQQPCPTCNSARLRLEALSVTLGGLSIQQATTLSIRHAFEWVEVLRGGRNTSPSTHPFTTA
;
A
#
# COMPACT_ATOMS: atom_id res chain seq x y z
N MET A 1 -3.52 5.81 -52.66
CA MET A 1 -3.21 6.75 -51.55
C MET A 1 -1.95 7.53 -51.89
N THR A 2 -1.90 8.83 -51.62
CA THR A 2 -0.70 9.66 -51.83
C THR A 2 0.39 9.26 -50.83
N ASN A 3 1.54 8.76 -51.34
CA ASN A 3 2.71 8.34 -50.55
C ASN A 3 3.59 9.50 -50.05
N LYS A 4 3.04 10.72 -50.02
CA LYS A 4 3.75 11.94 -49.63
C LYS A 4 2.83 12.86 -48.83
N ILE A 5 3.40 13.52 -47.83
CA ILE A 5 2.81 14.68 -47.16
C ILE A 5 3.28 15.91 -47.93
N VAL A 6 2.35 16.76 -48.33
CA VAL A 6 2.64 17.99 -49.07
C VAL A 6 2.27 19.16 -48.19
N ILE A 7 3.23 20.05 -47.93
CA ILE A 7 3.07 21.29 -47.18
C ILE A 7 3.28 22.44 -48.15
N LYS A 8 2.37 23.39 -48.15
CA LYS A 8 2.44 24.61 -48.96
C LYS A 8 2.24 25.83 -48.07
N GLY A 9 3.16 26.77 -48.19
CA GLY A 9 3.13 28.06 -47.53
C GLY A 9 3.07 28.02 -46.01
N ALA A 10 3.94 27.22 -45.36
CA ALA A 10 4.05 27.22 -43.90
C ALA A 10 4.74 28.49 -43.39
N LYS A 11 4.06 29.19 -42.47
CA LYS A 11 4.40 30.53 -41.95
C LYS A 11 4.41 30.59 -40.42
N GLU A 12 4.34 29.44 -39.74
CA GLU A 12 4.32 29.38 -38.28
C GLU A 12 5.62 29.94 -37.68
N HIS A 13 5.52 30.80 -36.67
CA HIS A 13 6.64 31.52 -36.06
C HIS A 13 7.59 32.20 -37.07
N ASN A 14 8.80 31.66 -37.24
CA ASN A 14 9.84 32.22 -38.10
C ASN A 14 9.95 31.56 -39.48
N LEU A 15 9.05 30.63 -39.81
CA LEU A 15 8.98 29.99 -41.12
C LEU A 15 8.66 31.03 -42.22
N LYS A 16 9.43 30.99 -43.30
CA LYS A 16 9.38 32.00 -44.38
C LYS A 16 8.54 31.54 -45.55
N ASN A 17 7.27 31.22 -45.31
CA ASN A 17 6.33 30.76 -46.34
C ASN A 17 6.86 29.56 -47.14
N ILE A 18 7.27 28.50 -46.44
CA ILE A 18 8.01 27.39 -47.04
C ILE A 18 7.07 26.31 -47.61
N ASP A 19 7.53 25.70 -48.71
CA ASP A 19 6.91 24.54 -49.35
C ASP A 19 7.79 23.31 -49.12
N LEU A 20 7.18 22.18 -48.74
CA LEU A 20 7.92 20.95 -48.49
C LEU A 20 7.12 19.72 -48.91
N ILE A 21 7.81 18.70 -49.41
CA ILE A 21 7.26 17.38 -49.66
C ILE A 21 8.00 16.38 -48.77
N ILE A 22 7.28 15.68 -47.91
CA ILE A 22 7.82 14.68 -46.99
C ILE A 22 7.37 13.29 -47.45
N PRO A 23 8.28 12.32 -47.63
CA PRO A 23 7.89 10.96 -47.97
C PRO A 23 7.16 10.30 -46.79
N ARG A 24 6.02 9.65 -47.05
CA ARG A 24 5.30 8.87 -46.03
C ARG A 24 5.97 7.52 -45.81
N ASN A 25 5.74 6.93 -44.64
CA ASN A 25 6.23 5.60 -44.25
C ASN A 25 7.76 5.49 -44.29
N LYS A 26 8.44 6.59 -44.00
CA LYS A 26 9.90 6.68 -43.88
C LYS A 26 10.25 7.38 -42.57
N LEU A 27 11.41 7.04 -42.01
CA LEU A 27 12.00 7.81 -40.92
C LEU A 27 12.55 9.10 -41.50
N VAL A 28 11.91 10.22 -41.17
CA VAL A 28 12.30 11.56 -41.65
C VAL A 28 12.90 12.33 -40.48
N VAL A 29 14.10 12.89 -40.70
CA VAL A 29 14.83 13.64 -39.68
C VAL A 29 14.93 15.10 -40.11
N PHE A 30 14.40 16.01 -39.28
CA PHE A 30 14.63 17.44 -39.43
C PHE A 30 15.92 17.84 -38.70
N SER A 31 16.86 18.45 -39.42
CA SER A 31 18.14 18.91 -38.88
C SER A 31 18.39 20.39 -39.23
N GLY A 32 19.23 21.06 -38.44
CA GLY A 32 19.55 22.48 -38.58
C GLY A 32 19.88 23.16 -37.26
N VAL A 33 20.43 24.38 -37.32
CA VAL A 33 20.87 25.18 -36.15
C VAL A 33 19.73 25.48 -35.17
N SER A 34 20.04 25.74 -33.89
CA SER A 34 19.02 26.16 -32.91
C SER A 34 18.26 27.40 -33.42
N GLY A 35 16.94 27.41 -33.25
CA GLY A 35 16.09 28.49 -33.77
C GLY A 35 15.81 28.45 -35.28
N SER A 36 16.27 27.45 -36.04
CA SER A 36 16.03 27.37 -37.50
C SER A 36 14.59 27.08 -37.94
N GLY A 37 13.62 27.01 -37.02
CA GLY A 37 12.22 26.69 -37.32
C GLY A 37 11.87 25.19 -37.38
N LYS A 38 12.76 24.29 -36.95
CA LYS A 38 12.50 22.83 -36.91
C LYS A 38 11.25 22.50 -36.09
N SER A 39 11.18 23.02 -34.86
CA SER A 39 10.06 22.77 -33.96
C SER A 39 8.78 23.41 -34.48
N SER A 40 8.88 24.60 -35.07
CA SER A 40 7.75 25.30 -35.69
C SER A 40 7.14 24.51 -36.84
N LEU A 41 7.97 23.83 -37.64
CA LEU A 41 7.48 22.96 -38.72
C LEU A 41 6.95 21.62 -38.19
N ALA A 42 7.67 20.96 -37.28
CA ALA A 42 7.35 19.62 -36.80
C ALA A 42 6.17 19.60 -35.82
N PHE A 43 6.22 20.44 -34.78
CA PHE A 43 5.23 20.47 -33.71
C PHE A 43 4.10 21.46 -34.01
N ASP A 44 4.46 22.72 -34.23
CA ASP A 44 3.47 23.81 -34.31
C ASP A 44 2.70 23.82 -35.64
N THR A 45 3.24 23.18 -36.68
CA THR A 45 2.56 23.02 -37.98
C THR A 45 2.05 21.59 -38.21
N LEU A 46 2.94 20.61 -38.36
CA LEU A 46 2.56 19.25 -38.77
C LEU A 46 1.78 18.49 -37.70
N TYR A 47 2.29 18.43 -36.47
CA TYR A 47 1.61 17.77 -35.37
C TYR A 47 0.29 18.47 -35.01
N ALA A 48 0.31 19.80 -34.87
CA ALA A 48 -0.87 20.60 -34.57
C ALA A 48 -1.99 20.38 -35.59
N GLU A 49 -1.70 20.43 -36.90
CA GLU A 49 -2.71 20.13 -37.94
C GLU A 49 -3.15 18.66 -37.91
N GLY A 50 -2.23 17.72 -37.69
CA GLY A 50 -2.53 16.29 -37.67
C GLY A 50 -3.45 15.91 -36.51
N GLN A 51 -3.19 16.47 -35.34
CA GLN A 51 -4.02 16.31 -34.14
C GLN A 51 -5.38 16.99 -34.33
N ARG A 52 -5.40 18.27 -34.76
CA ARG A 52 -6.64 19.03 -34.96
C ARG A 52 -7.61 18.31 -35.90
N ARG A 53 -7.14 17.89 -37.09
CA ARG A 53 -7.98 17.19 -38.08
C ARG A 53 -8.52 15.87 -37.56
N TYR A 54 -7.74 15.15 -36.76
CA TYR A 54 -8.18 13.90 -36.15
C TYR A 54 -9.25 14.17 -35.08
N VAL A 55 -9.01 15.09 -34.14
CA VAL A 55 -9.97 15.36 -33.05
C VAL A 55 -11.27 16.01 -33.56
N GLU A 56 -11.21 16.81 -34.64
CA GLU A 56 -12.40 17.35 -35.33
C GLU A 56 -13.33 16.28 -35.95
N SER A 57 -12.81 15.07 -36.13
CA SER A 57 -13.57 13.92 -36.63
C SER A 57 -14.23 13.09 -35.52
N LEU A 58 -13.84 13.26 -34.25
CA LEU A 58 -14.32 12.42 -33.14
C LEU A 58 -15.75 12.73 -32.72
N SER A 59 -16.16 14.01 -32.68
CA SER A 59 -17.54 14.39 -32.40
C SER A 59 -17.88 15.79 -32.91
N SER A 60 -19.17 16.04 -33.14
CA SER A 60 -19.69 17.37 -33.48
C SER A 60 -19.43 18.39 -32.37
N TYR A 61 -19.45 17.96 -31.11
CA TYR A 61 -19.12 18.77 -29.94
C TYR A 61 -17.63 19.14 -29.88
N ALA A 62 -16.72 18.18 -30.10
CA ALA A 62 -15.28 18.45 -30.13
C ALA A 62 -14.92 19.46 -31.23
N ARG A 63 -15.61 19.42 -32.38
CA ARG A 63 -15.44 20.38 -33.47
C ARG A 63 -15.77 21.82 -33.07
N GLN A 64 -16.77 22.04 -32.21
CA GLN A 64 -17.10 23.39 -31.70
C GLN A 64 -15.99 23.94 -30.80
N PHE A 65 -15.39 23.11 -29.95
CA PHE A 65 -14.29 23.51 -29.06
C PHE A 65 -12.98 23.75 -29.82
N LEU A 66 -12.63 22.88 -30.76
CA LEU A 66 -11.40 23.01 -31.55
C LEU A 66 -11.46 24.16 -32.56
N GLY A 67 -12.66 24.53 -33.01
CA GLY A 67 -12.84 25.71 -33.85
C GLY A 67 -12.39 27.02 -33.20
N GLN A 68 -12.26 27.05 -31.87
CA GLN A 68 -11.75 28.18 -31.10
C GLN A 68 -10.22 28.17 -30.94
N MET A 69 -9.54 27.06 -31.25
CA MET A 69 -8.09 26.98 -31.18
C MET A 69 -7.46 27.67 -32.39
N GLU A 70 -6.32 28.34 -32.17
CA GLU A 70 -5.59 28.99 -33.26
C GLU A 70 -5.10 27.92 -34.25
N LYS A 71 -5.50 28.07 -35.52
CA LYS A 71 -5.06 27.16 -36.59
C LYS A 71 -3.62 27.51 -36.97
N PRO A 72 -2.76 26.51 -37.21
CA PRO A 72 -1.43 26.74 -37.73
C PRO A 72 -1.46 27.56 -39.02
N LYS A 73 -0.51 28.48 -39.15
CA LYS A 73 -0.37 29.40 -40.29
C LYS A 73 0.24 28.65 -41.46
N VAL A 74 -0.60 27.94 -42.21
CA VAL A 74 -0.22 27.18 -43.41
C VAL A 74 -1.29 27.28 -44.48
N ASP A 75 -0.88 27.45 -45.74
CA ASP A 75 -1.82 27.62 -46.86
C ASP A 75 -2.47 26.29 -47.25
N TYR A 76 -1.69 25.21 -47.31
CA TYR A 76 -2.23 23.87 -47.56
C TYR A 76 -1.35 22.76 -46.96
N ILE A 77 -1.99 21.76 -46.35
CA ILE A 77 -1.35 20.48 -46.00
C ILE A 77 -2.21 19.32 -46.51
N GLY A 78 -1.60 18.46 -47.32
CA GLY A 78 -2.21 17.25 -47.88
C GLY A 78 -1.46 15.98 -47.49
N GLY A 79 -2.18 14.85 -47.43
CA GLY A 79 -1.58 13.53 -47.13
C GLY A 79 -1.17 13.31 -45.67
N LEU A 80 -1.60 14.19 -44.75
CA LEU A 80 -1.29 14.12 -43.32
C LEU A 80 -2.05 12.97 -42.64
N SER A 81 -1.38 12.28 -41.72
CA SER A 81 -1.99 11.23 -40.87
C SER A 81 -2.32 11.81 -39.49
N PRO A 82 -3.19 11.17 -38.70
CA PRO A 82 -3.28 11.47 -37.27
C PRO A 82 -1.89 11.47 -36.65
N ALA A 83 -1.56 12.52 -35.92
CA ALA A 83 -0.21 12.78 -35.43
C ALA A 83 -0.14 12.63 -33.91
N ILE A 84 0.97 12.10 -33.41
CA ILE A 84 1.30 12.00 -31.99
C ILE A 84 2.66 12.68 -31.81
N ALA A 85 2.75 13.64 -30.89
CA ALA A 85 4.00 14.25 -30.49
C ALA A 85 4.55 13.55 -29.26
N ILE A 86 5.83 13.19 -29.32
CA ILE A 86 6.60 12.68 -28.18
C ILE A 86 7.64 13.75 -27.86
N GLU A 87 7.36 14.55 -26.84
CA GLU A 87 8.20 15.67 -26.40
C GLU A 87 8.84 15.38 -25.04
N GLN A 88 9.96 16.05 -24.75
CA GLN A 88 10.53 16.10 -23.39
C GLN A 88 9.81 17.11 -22.49
N LYS A 89 8.48 17.27 -22.63
CA LYS A 89 7.71 18.09 -21.69
C LYS A 89 7.68 17.38 -20.34
N ALA A 90 7.91 18.13 -19.27
CA ALA A 90 7.88 17.60 -17.91
C ALA A 90 6.52 16.92 -17.67
N VAL A 91 6.54 15.60 -17.45
CA VAL A 91 5.36 14.85 -17.05
C VAL A 91 4.84 15.46 -15.75
N SER A 92 3.52 15.60 -15.63
CA SER A 92 2.84 16.17 -14.46
C SER A 92 3.44 15.61 -13.15
N LYS A 93 3.83 16.51 -12.24
CA LYS A 93 4.39 16.18 -10.92
C LYS A 93 3.30 15.80 -9.92
N ASN A 94 2.40 14.90 -10.31
CA ASN A 94 1.39 14.39 -9.40
C ASN A 94 2.02 13.32 -8.50
N PRO A 95 2.04 13.48 -7.16
CA PRO A 95 2.68 12.53 -6.23
C PRO A 95 2.07 11.11 -6.30
N ARG A 96 0.85 10.99 -6.83
CA ARG A 96 0.16 9.72 -7.05
C ARG A 96 0.49 9.05 -8.40
N SER A 97 1.26 9.71 -9.26
CA SER A 97 1.70 9.11 -10.52
C SER A 97 3.06 8.44 -10.34
N THR A 98 3.17 7.20 -10.78
CA THR A 98 4.41 6.42 -10.83
C THR A 98 4.67 6.00 -12.28
N VAL A 99 5.87 5.47 -12.55
CA VAL A 99 6.18 4.86 -13.86
C VAL A 99 5.17 3.77 -14.21
N GLY A 100 4.81 2.94 -13.24
CA GLY A 100 3.84 1.86 -13.42
C GLY A 100 2.44 2.35 -13.78
N THR A 101 1.99 3.49 -13.24
CA THR A 101 0.67 4.05 -13.61
C THR A 101 0.70 4.74 -14.97
N ILE A 102 1.79 5.42 -15.33
CA ILE A 102 1.92 6.12 -16.61
C ILE A 102 1.99 5.13 -17.78
N THR A 103 2.65 4.00 -17.56
CA THR A 103 2.79 2.93 -18.57
C THR A 103 1.64 1.92 -18.55
N GLU A 104 0.64 2.11 -17.67
CA GLU A 104 -0.45 1.16 -17.40
C GLU A 104 -0.03 -0.25 -16.94
N VAL A 105 1.28 -0.52 -16.82
CA VAL A 105 1.79 -1.81 -16.32
C VAL A 105 1.24 -2.13 -14.93
N TYR A 106 1.14 -1.11 -14.06
CA TYR A 106 0.53 -1.29 -12.74
C TYR A 106 -0.93 -1.72 -12.84
N ASP A 107 -1.68 -1.22 -13.82
CA ASP A 107 -3.08 -1.55 -14.00
C ASP A 107 -3.27 -3.03 -14.39
N TYR A 108 -2.39 -3.56 -15.23
CA TYR A 108 -2.32 -5.00 -15.52
C TYR A 108 -1.90 -5.81 -14.30
N LEU A 109 -0.92 -5.34 -13.52
CA LEU A 109 -0.53 -6.01 -12.26
C LEU A 109 -1.70 -6.10 -11.29
N ARG A 110 -2.51 -5.04 -11.14
CA ARG A 110 -3.70 -5.09 -10.28
C ARG A 110 -4.68 -6.18 -10.70
N VAL A 111 -4.92 -6.31 -12.01
CA VAL A 111 -5.78 -7.38 -12.55
C VAL A 111 -5.17 -8.75 -12.29
N LEU A 112 -3.87 -8.91 -12.54
CA LEU A 112 -3.15 -10.15 -12.33
C LEU A 112 -3.20 -10.60 -10.86
N PHE A 113 -2.89 -9.71 -9.92
CA PHE A 113 -2.95 -10.01 -8.48
C PHE A 113 -4.37 -10.28 -8.00
N ALA A 114 -5.38 -9.59 -8.53
CA ALA A 114 -6.77 -9.86 -8.18
C ALA A 114 -7.27 -11.23 -8.68
N ARG A 115 -6.77 -11.70 -9.82
CA ARG A 115 -7.23 -12.95 -10.44
C ARG A 115 -6.42 -14.18 -10.06
N ALA A 116 -5.12 -14.03 -9.85
CA ALA A 116 -4.20 -15.14 -9.62
C ALA A 116 -3.47 -15.07 -8.27
N GLY A 117 -3.62 -13.97 -7.52
CA GLY A 117 -2.95 -13.81 -6.24
C GLY A 117 -3.56 -14.67 -5.14
N ALA A 118 -2.71 -15.23 -4.29
CA ALA A 118 -3.12 -15.92 -3.07
C ALA A 118 -3.09 -14.93 -1.90
N PRO A 119 -4.23 -14.63 -1.24
CA PRO A 119 -4.23 -13.74 -0.10
C PRO A 119 -3.73 -14.48 1.13
N HIS A 120 -2.87 -13.84 1.91
CA HIS A 120 -2.38 -14.35 3.18
C HIS A 120 -2.91 -13.51 4.34
N CYS A 121 -3.04 -14.12 5.51
CA CYS A 121 -3.36 -13.35 6.70
C CYS A 121 -2.15 -12.58 7.20
N PRO A 122 -2.21 -11.24 7.36
CA PRO A 122 -1.06 -10.45 7.83
C PRO A 122 -0.62 -10.80 9.25
N ASN A 123 -1.50 -11.39 10.08
CA ASN A 123 -1.19 -11.73 11.46
C ASN A 123 -0.60 -13.15 11.63
N CYS A 124 -0.99 -14.12 10.78
CA CYS A 124 -0.56 -15.51 10.93
C CYS A 124 0.10 -16.13 9.68
N GLY A 125 0.16 -15.41 8.56
CA GLY A 125 0.81 -15.82 7.31
C GLY A 125 0.08 -16.89 6.49
N ARG A 126 -0.95 -17.54 7.05
CA ARG A 126 -1.71 -18.61 6.37
C ARG A 126 -2.47 -18.07 5.17
N VAL A 127 -2.58 -18.89 4.13
CA VAL A 127 -3.38 -18.61 2.95
C VAL A 127 -4.86 -18.54 3.35
N VAL A 128 -5.53 -17.48 2.93
CA VAL A 128 -6.97 -17.30 3.05
C VAL A 128 -7.57 -17.70 1.71
N LYS A 129 -8.50 -18.67 1.69
CA LYS A 129 -9.17 -19.04 0.46
C LYS A 129 -10.65 -19.17 0.77
N ARG A 130 -11.47 -18.38 0.08
CA ARG A 130 -12.91 -18.60 0.05
C ARG A 130 -13.20 -19.78 -0.85
N GLN A 131 -13.97 -20.71 -0.34
CA GLN A 131 -14.42 -21.89 -1.07
C GLN A 131 -15.91 -22.05 -0.85
N SER A 132 -16.68 -22.35 -1.90
CA SER A 132 -18.09 -22.73 -1.71
C SER A 132 -18.20 -24.09 -1.03
N ALA A 133 -19.33 -24.39 -0.38
CA ALA A 133 -19.64 -25.73 0.10
C ALA A 133 -19.33 -26.82 -0.95
N GLN A 134 -19.74 -26.62 -2.20
CA GLN A 134 -19.44 -27.54 -3.30
C GLN A 134 -17.94 -27.75 -3.54
N GLN A 135 -17.14 -26.68 -3.56
CA GLN A 135 -15.69 -26.79 -3.74
C GLN A 135 -15.00 -27.49 -2.56
N ILE A 136 -15.54 -27.31 -1.35
CA ILE A 136 -15.07 -28.01 -0.14
C ILE A 136 -15.38 -29.50 -0.26
N VAL A 137 -16.61 -29.85 -0.67
CA VAL A 137 -17.04 -31.23 -0.93
C VAL A 137 -16.14 -31.88 -1.97
N GLU A 138 -15.93 -31.25 -3.13
CA GLU A 138 -15.04 -31.75 -4.18
C GLU A 138 -13.61 -31.99 -3.68
N GLN A 139 -13.07 -31.07 -2.87
CA GLN A 139 -11.72 -31.20 -2.33
C GLN A 139 -11.60 -32.34 -1.31
N ILE A 140 -12.61 -32.54 -0.46
CA ILE A 140 -12.63 -33.65 0.51
C ILE A 140 -12.86 -34.98 -0.22
N ALA A 141 -13.76 -35.02 -1.20
CA ALA A 141 -14.03 -36.20 -2.03
C ALA A 141 -12.82 -36.65 -2.85
N ALA A 142 -11.91 -35.72 -3.20
CA ALA A 142 -10.67 -36.01 -3.91
C ALA A 142 -9.53 -36.58 -3.02
N LEU A 143 -9.76 -36.75 -1.71
CA LEU A 143 -8.79 -37.40 -0.82
C LEU A 143 -8.58 -38.89 -1.18
N PRO A 144 -7.43 -39.49 -0.81
CA PRO A 144 -7.18 -40.90 -1.11
C PRO A 144 -8.26 -41.84 -0.56
N ALA A 145 -8.55 -42.92 -1.29
CA ALA A 145 -9.46 -43.97 -0.85
C ALA A 145 -9.09 -44.47 0.56
N ASN A 146 -10.09 -44.84 1.36
CA ASN A 146 -9.96 -45.25 2.77
C ASN A 146 -9.46 -44.18 3.75
N THR A 147 -9.31 -42.92 3.33
CA THR A 147 -9.04 -41.82 4.27
C THR A 147 -10.24 -41.64 5.19
N ARG A 148 -10.02 -41.78 6.51
CA ARG A 148 -11.05 -41.54 7.53
C ARG A 148 -10.90 -40.14 8.08
N PHE A 149 -12.00 -39.42 8.22
CA PHE A 149 -12.01 -38.05 8.71
C PHE A 149 -13.26 -37.74 9.52
N GLN A 150 -13.19 -36.69 10.33
CA GLN A 150 -14.34 -36.15 11.04
C GLN A 150 -14.52 -34.67 10.70
N LEU A 151 -15.77 -34.30 10.41
CA LEU A 151 -16.15 -32.92 10.13
C LEU A 151 -16.56 -32.25 11.43
N LEU A 152 -15.95 -31.10 11.67
CA LEU A 152 -16.02 -30.36 12.90
C LEU A 152 -16.50 -28.94 12.63
N ALA A 153 -17.54 -28.51 13.34
CA ALA A 153 -18.07 -27.15 13.26
C ALA A 153 -17.52 -26.30 14.43
N PRO A 154 -16.58 -25.37 14.17
CA PRO A 154 -15.97 -24.54 15.21
C PRO A 154 -16.93 -23.46 15.73
N ILE A 155 -17.58 -23.69 16.87
CA ILE A 155 -18.51 -22.72 17.47
C ILE A 155 -17.80 -21.69 18.36
N ALA A 156 -16.62 -22.02 18.88
CA ALA A 156 -15.79 -21.10 19.65
C ALA A 156 -14.31 -21.44 19.50
N ARG A 157 -13.44 -20.42 19.36
CA ARG A 157 -11.98 -20.60 19.33
C ARG A 157 -11.31 -19.62 20.28
N GLY A 158 -10.65 -20.15 21.31
CA GLY A 158 -9.92 -19.35 22.30
C GLY A 158 -10.76 -18.28 23.00
N ARG A 159 -12.08 -18.49 23.14
CA ARG A 159 -13.02 -17.53 23.76
C ARG A 159 -13.25 -17.91 25.22
N LYS A 160 -13.39 -16.91 26.10
CA LYS A 160 -13.72 -17.12 27.51
C LYS A 160 -15.23 -17.23 27.69
N GLY A 161 -15.70 -18.20 28.46
CA GLY A 161 -17.13 -18.37 28.71
C GLY A 161 -17.49 -19.80 29.12
N THR A 162 -18.71 -19.98 29.62
CA THR A 162 -19.25 -21.30 30.01
C THR A 162 -19.91 -22.04 28.84
N PHE A 163 -20.35 -21.31 27.80
CA PHE A 163 -20.99 -21.83 26.58
C PHE A 163 -22.22 -22.72 26.80
N GLU A 164 -22.90 -22.59 27.96
CA GLU A 164 -24.07 -23.41 28.33
C GLU A 164 -25.20 -23.33 27.27
N ASP A 165 -25.52 -22.13 26.82
CA ASP A 165 -26.57 -21.90 25.81
C ASP A 165 -26.22 -22.54 24.47
N ALA A 166 -24.96 -22.44 24.04
CA ALA A 166 -24.49 -23.04 22.80
C ALA A 166 -24.55 -24.57 22.85
N PHE A 167 -24.19 -25.18 23.99
CA PHE A 167 -24.32 -26.63 24.18
C PHE A 167 -25.79 -27.08 24.29
N ALA A 168 -26.65 -26.29 24.92
CA ALA A 168 -28.08 -26.59 24.98
C ALA A 168 -28.72 -26.58 23.59
N GLN A 169 -28.38 -25.57 22.77
CA GLN A 169 -28.88 -25.46 21.40
C GLN A 169 -28.34 -26.60 20.52
N ALA A 170 -27.04 -26.90 20.58
CA ALA A 170 -26.45 -28.01 19.83
C ALA A 170 -27.11 -29.36 20.18
N ARG A 171 -27.44 -29.61 21.45
CA ARG A 171 -28.18 -30.82 21.83
C ARG A 171 -29.59 -30.87 21.24
N SER A 172 -30.30 -29.75 21.27
CA SER A 172 -31.66 -29.66 20.70
C SER A 172 -31.67 -29.99 19.22
N ASP A 173 -30.61 -29.63 18.51
CA ASP A 173 -30.45 -29.89 17.07
C ASP A 173 -29.79 -31.25 16.78
N GLY A 174 -29.59 -32.09 17.81
CA GLY A 174 -29.22 -33.51 17.65
C GLY A 174 -27.72 -33.82 17.79
N PHE A 175 -26.87 -32.85 18.13
CA PHE A 175 -25.45 -33.13 18.35
C PHE A 175 -25.22 -33.90 19.65
N THR A 176 -24.44 -34.99 19.56
CA THR A 176 -24.12 -35.85 20.71
C THR A 176 -22.70 -35.62 21.25
N ARG A 177 -21.77 -35.14 20.40
CA ARG A 177 -20.35 -35.02 20.72
C ARG A 177 -19.79 -33.66 20.30
N ALA A 178 -18.86 -33.15 21.09
CA ALA A 178 -18.08 -31.97 20.78
C ALA A 178 -16.61 -32.19 21.19
N ARG A 179 -15.68 -31.66 20.41
CA ARG A 179 -14.28 -31.56 20.78
C ARG A 179 -14.07 -30.26 21.54
N ILE A 180 -13.62 -30.36 22.78
CA ILE A 180 -13.39 -29.24 23.68
C ILE A 180 -11.93 -29.28 24.10
N ASP A 181 -11.18 -28.22 23.81
CA ASP A 181 -9.76 -28.10 24.10
C ASP A 181 -8.95 -29.34 23.63
N SER A 182 -9.26 -29.80 22.42
CA SER A 182 -8.68 -31.01 21.76
C SER A 182 -9.13 -32.37 22.33
N VAL A 183 -10.06 -32.40 23.29
CA VAL A 183 -10.62 -33.63 23.86
C VAL A 183 -12.06 -33.82 23.39
N VAL A 184 -12.34 -34.94 22.73
CA VAL A 184 -13.72 -35.30 22.33
C VAL A 184 -14.51 -35.70 23.57
N SER A 185 -15.58 -34.97 23.84
CA SER A 185 -16.47 -35.15 25.00
C SER A 185 -17.92 -35.31 24.55
N ASP A 186 -18.68 -36.12 25.30
CA ASP A 186 -20.12 -36.24 25.08
C ASP A 186 -20.85 -35.00 25.63
N LEU A 187 -21.83 -34.50 24.87
CA LEU A 187 -22.65 -33.35 25.22
C LEU A 187 -23.72 -33.77 26.24
N THR A 188 -23.32 -34.04 27.48
CA THR A 188 -24.24 -34.39 28.57
C THR A 188 -24.93 -33.15 29.18
N PRO A 189 -26.20 -33.26 29.63
CA PRO A 189 -26.90 -32.20 30.36
C PRO A 189 -26.07 -31.66 31.53
N GLY A 190 -25.80 -30.36 31.56
CA GLY A 190 -25.04 -29.72 32.65
C GLY A 190 -23.51 -29.65 32.46
N LEU A 191 -22.98 -29.92 31.26
CA LEU A 191 -21.58 -29.66 30.93
C LEU A 191 -21.23 -28.17 31.14
N LYS A 192 -20.33 -27.86 32.08
CA LYS A 192 -19.90 -26.49 32.40
C LYS A 192 -18.40 -26.32 32.19
N LEU A 193 -18.05 -25.31 31.39
CA LEU A 193 -16.67 -24.87 31.20
C LEU A 193 -16.32 -23.72 32.15
N GLU A 194 -15.02 -23.52 32.40
CA GLU A 194 -14.55 -22.48 33.31
C GLU A 194 -14.67 -21.09 32.68
N LYS A 195 -15.49 -20.21 33.27
CA LYS A 195 -15.76 -18.85 32.76
C LYS A 195 -14.50 -18.02 32.46
N ASN A 196 -13.42 -18.21 33.22
CA ASN A 196 -12.20 -17.38 33.12
C ASN A 196 -11.13 -17.95 32.18
N LYS A 197 -11.27 -19.20 31.74
CA LYS A 197 -10.35 -19.85 30.79
C LYS A 197 -10.81 -19.66 29.37
N LYS A 198 -9.85 -19.63 28.45
CA LYS A 198 -10.13 -19.62 27.01
C LYS A 198 -10.37 -21.06 26.58
N HIS A 199 -11.49 -21.31 25.94
CA HIS A 199 -11.86 -22.62 25.42
C HIS A 199 -11.95 -22.60 23.89
N SER A 200 -11.59 -23.71 23.27
CA SER A 200 -11.86 -23.99 21.86
C SER A 200 -12.84 -25.16 21.77
N ILE A 201 -13.92 -24.97 21.03
CA ILE A 201 -15.06 -25.87 20.99
C ILE A 201 -15.44 -26.09 19.54
N GLU A 202 -15.40 -27.36 19.12
CA GLU A 202 -15.83 -27.80 17.81
C GLU A 202 -16.90 -28.90 17.93
N LEU A 203 -18.08 -28.71 17.34
CA LEU A 203 -19.11 -29.74 17.32
C LEU A 203 -18.74 -30.83 16.31
N VAL A 204 -18.90 -32.10 16.68
CA VAL A 204 -18.67 -33.22 15.75
C VAL A 204 -19.92 -33.41 14.91
N VAL A 205 -19.84 -33.06 13.62
CA VAL A 205 -20.98 -33.11 12.70
C VAL A 205 -21.17 -34.50 12.12
N ASP A 206 -20.13 -35.04 11.49
CA ASP A 206 -20.16 -36.40 10.95
C ASP A 206 -18.75 -37.01 10.98
N ARG A 207 -18.69 -38.35 10.95
CA ARG A 207 -17.47 -39.12 10.77
C ARG A 207 -17.63 -39.99 9.53
N LEU A 208 -16.79 -39.71 8.54
CA LEU A 208 -16.88 -40.27 7.20
C LEU A 208 -15.57 -40.96 6.82
N ALA A 209 -15.65 -41.85 5.83
CA ALA A 209 -14.50 -42.47 5.20
C ALA A 209 -14.68 -42.40 3.69
N ILE A 210 -13.62 -42.06 2.96
CA ILE A 210 -13.66 -42.06 1.49
C ILE A 210 -13.86 -43.51 1.01
N PRO A 211 -14.89 -43.81 0.21
CA PRO A 211 -15.15 -45.17 -0.27
C PRO A 211 -14.01 -45.69 -1.17
N GLU A 212 -13.83 -47.02 -1.19
CA GLU A 212 -12.77 -47.67 -1.99
C GLU A 212 -12.95 -47.51 -3.51
N ASN A 213 -14.19 -47.41 -3.98
CA ASN A 213 -14.53 -47.28 -5.40
C ASN A 213 -14.65 -45.82 -5.88
N GLY A 214 -14.23 -44.85 -5.06
CA GLY A 214 -14.40 -43.42 -5.32
C GLY A 214 -15.71 -42.86 -4.75
N ALA A 215 -15.92 -41.55 -4.87
CA ALA A 215 -17.10 -40.87 -4.34
C ALA A 215 -18.37 -41.32 -5.10
N GLU A 216 -19.14 -42.23 -4.52
CA GLU A 216 -20.46 -42.64 -5.01
C GLU A 216 -21.49 -41.50 -4.76
N ALA A 217 -22.55 -41.42 -5.57
CA ALA A 217 -23.54 -40.33 -5.48
C ALA A 217 -24.19 -40.20 -4.09
N GLU A 218 -24.38 -41.33 -3.39
CA GLU A 218 -24.91 -41.36 -2.03
C GLU A 218 -23.91 -40.77 -1.01
N PHE A 219 -22.61 -41.06 -1.18
CA PHE A 219 -21.54 -40.49 -0.36
C PHE A 219 -21.42 -38.98 -0.57
N GLU A 220 -21.45 -38.51 -1.82
CA GLU A 220 -21.40 -37.07 -2.11
C GLU A 220 -22.58 -36.31 -1.50
N THR A 221 -23.78 -36.88 -1.56
CA THR A 221 -24.98 -36.27 -0.96
C THR A 221 -24.82 -36.13 0.55
N ARG A 222 -24.41 -37.21 1.24
CA ARG A 222 -24.17 -37.18 2.69
C ARG A 222 -23.04 -36.23 3.09
N LEU A 223 -21.95 -36.20 2.31
CA LEU A 223 -20.84 -35.29 2.53
C LEU A 223 -21.28 -33.83 2.36
N THR A 224 -22.09 -33.54 1.34
CA THR A 224 -22.64 -32.20 1.09
C THR A 224 -23.49 -31.72 2.27
N ASP A 225 -24.45 -32.54 2.72
CA ASP A 225 -25.30 -32.21 3.88
C ASP A 225 -24.48 -31.96 5.15
N SER A 226 -23.42 -32.76 5.35
CA SER A 226 -22.53 -32.62 6.50
C SER A 226 -21.67 -31.36 6.42
N VAL A 227 -21.15 -31.02 5.24
CA VAL A 227 -20.38 -29.80 5.00
C VAL A 227 -21.25 -28.57 5.19
N GLU A 228 -22.46 -28.53 4.64
CA GLU A 228 -23.40 -27.42 4.83
C GLU A 228 -23.80 -27.25 6.31
N THR A 229 -24.06 -28.35 7.00
CA THR A 229 -24.38 -28.33 8.44
C THR A 229 -23.20 -27.79 9.24
N ALA A 230 -21.98 -28.23 8.94
CA ALA A 230 -20.78 -27.77 9.63
C ALA A 230 -20.49 -26.30 9.38
N LEU A 231 -20.65 -25.82 8.14
CA LEU A 231 -20.48 -24.42 7.78
C LEU A 231 -21.55 -23.55 8.45
N ARG A 232 -22.81 -24.00 8.50
CA ARG A 232 -23.90 -23.28 9.19
C ARG A 232 -23.61 -23.10 10.67
N TRP A 233 -23.18 -24.15 11.36
CA TRP A 233 -22.86 -24.11 12.79
C TRP A 233 -21.54 -23.41 13.10
N GLY A 234 -20.54 -23.53 12.22
CA GLY A 234 -19.22 -22.91 12.35
C GLY A 234 -19.13 -21.49 11.80
N ASP A 235 -20.27 -20.81 11.57
CA ASP A 235 -20.37 -19.45 11.03
C ASP A 235 -19.53 -19.27 9.73
N GLY A 236 -19.75 -20.17 8.77
CA GLY A 236 -19.04 -20.22 7.50
C GLY A 236 -17.63 -20.82 7.59
N THR A 237 -17.29 -21.51 8.67
CA THR A 237 -16.01 -22.22 8.84
C THR A 237 -16.24 -23.70 9.14
N LEU A 238 -15.40 -24.56 8.58
CA LEU A 238 -15.41 -26.02 8.78
C LEU A 238 -13.98 -26.49 9.07
N LEU A 239 -13.84 -27.47 9.96
CA LEU A 239 -12.60 -28.24 10.14
C LEU A 239 -12.85 -29.68 9.68
N ALA A 240 -11.96 -30.24 8.86
CA ALA A 240 -11.90 -31.66 8.56
C ALA A 240 -10.64 -32.25 9.20
N ASP A 241 -10.84 -33.03 10.26
CA ASP A 241 -9.76 -33.66 11.01
C ASP A 241 -9.52 -35.07 10.44
N LEU A 242 -8.37 -35.24 9.77
CA LEU A 242 -7.97 -36.50 9.13
C LEU A 242 -7.38 -37.44 10.19
N ILE A 243 -7.95 -38.64 10.34
CA ILE A 243 -7.49 -39.59 11.35
C ILE A 243 -6.10 -40.10 10.97
N GLY A 244 -5.08 -39.66 11.72
CA GLY A 244 -3.67 -39.99 11.46
C GLY A 244 -2.95 -39.04 10.49
N GLY A 245 -3.55 -37.90 10.15
CA GLY A 245 -2.98 -36.87 9.30
C GLY A 245 -3.13 -35.46 9.88
N ASP A 246 -2.98 -34.45 9.02
CA ASP A 246 -3.15 -33.04 9.37
C ASP A 246 -4.62 -32.60 9.32
N GLU A 247 -4.97 -31.60 10.13
CA GLU A 247 -6.28 -30.96 10.09
C GLU A 247 -6.39 -30.01 8.89
N LEU A 248 -7.45 -30.17 8.09
CA LEU A 248 -7.79 -29.27 7.00
C LEU A 248 -8.86 -28.28 7.47
N LEU A 249 -8.65 -26.99 7.16
CA LEU A 249 -9.52 -25.91 7.60
C LEU A 249 -10.09 -25.18 6.39
N PHE A 250 -11.41 -25.13 6.31
CA PHE A 250 -12.17 -24.57 5.21
C PHE A 250 -13.01 -23.37 5.66
N SER A 251 -13.24 -22.41 4.76
CA SER A 251 -14.13 -21.28 5.03
C SER A 251 -14.87 -20.81 3.77
N GLU A 252 -16.16 -20.54 3.91
CA GLU A 252 -17.01 -19.89 2.91
C GLU A 252 -16.86 -18.37 2.90
N GLN A 253 -16.29 -17.82 3.97
CA GLN A 253 -16.05 -16.39 4.10
C GLN A 253 -14.63 -16.07 3.62
N ASN A 254 -14.43 -14.87 3.08
CA ASN A 254 -13.09 -14.30 2.93
C ASN A 254 -12.58 -13.90 4.32
N ALA A 255 -12.38 -14.83 5.24
CA ALA A 255 -11.93 -14.55 6.59
C ALA A 255 -10.78 -15.50 6.97
N CYS A 256 -9.82 -15.00 7.74
CA CYS A 256 -8.80 -15.88 8.31
C CYS A 256 -9.46 -16.71 9.40
N PRO A 257 -9.51 -18.03 9.26
CA PRO A 257 -10.24 -18.88 10.21
C PRO A 257 -9.54 -18.95 11.57
N HIS A 258 -8.24 -18.63 11.66
CA HIS A 258 -7.50 -18.61 12.92
C HIS A 258 -7.62 -17.27 13.66
N CYS A 259 -7.53 -16.16 12.94
CA CYS A 259 -7.51 -14.82 13.53
C CYS A 259 -8.88 -14.14 13.54
N GLY A 260 -9.87 -14.68 12.81
CA GLY A 260 -11.18 -14.06 12.61
C GLY A 260 -11.14 -12.77 11.80
N LEU A 261 -10.00 -12.43 11.19
CA LEU A 261 -9.86 -11.22 10.40
C LEU A 261 -10.59 -11.39 9.07
N SER A 262 -11.58 -10.54 8.81
CA SER A 262 -12.30 -10.51 7.53
C SER A 262 -11.45 -9.77 6.49
N PHE A 263 -11.44 -10.31 5.27
CA PHE A 263 -10.73 -9.79 4.11
C PHE A 263 -11.74 -9.29 3.08
N PRO A 264 -11.46 -8.13 2.47
CA PRO A 264 -12.24 -7.67 1.33
C PRO A 264 -12.08 -8.63 0.15
N GLU A 265 -13.05 -8.62 -0.76
CA GLU A 265 -12.94 -9.36 -2.01
C GLU A 265 -11.74 -8.90 -2.84
N LEU A 266 -11.06 -9.85 -3.47
CA LEU A 266 -9.93 -9.59 -4.36
C LEU A 266 -10.42 -8.98 -5.67
N THR A 267 -10.56 -7.66 -5.66
CA THR A 267 -10.86 -6.86 -6.84
C THR A 267 -9.62 -6.09 -7.29
N PRO A 268 -9.48 -5.73 -8.59
CA PRO A 268 -8.37 -4.89 -9.04
C PRO A 268 -8.28 -3.55 -8.29
N GLN A 269 -9.41 -3.04 -7.78
CA GLN A 269 -9.46 -1.80 -7.01
C GLN A 269 -8.79 -1.92 -5.63
N LEU A 270 -8.78 -3.12 -5.03
CA LEU A 270 -8.06 -3.42 -3.79
C LEU A 270 -6.54 -3.18 -3.93
N PHE A 271 -6.01 -3.34 -5.14
CA PHE A 271 -4.60 -3.11 -5.45
C PHE A 271 -4.33 -1.70 -5.97
N SER A 272 -5.31 -0.80 -5.94
CA SER A 272 -5.13 0.58 -6.37
C SER A 272 -4.91 1.50 -5.18
N PHE A 273 -3.73 2.11 -5.09
CA PHE A 273 -3.46 3.16 -4.11
C PHE A 273 -4.18 4.49 -4.42
N ASN A 274 -4.85 4.58 -5.57
CA ASN A 274 -5.74 5.71 -5.91
C ASN A 274 -7.20 5.45 -5.52
N SER A 275 -7.55 4.22 -5.13
CA SER A 275 -8.90 3.85 -4.69
C SER A 275 -8.97 3.80 -3.16
N PRO A 276 -10.06 4.29 -2.53
CA PRO A 276 -10.29 4.11 -1.10
C PRO A 276 -10.25 2.64 -0.68
N LEU A 277 -10.64 1.73 -1.58
CA LEU A 277 -10.65 0.29 -1.36
C LEU A 277 -9.27 -0.36 -1.30
N GLY A 278 -8.22 0.30 -1.78
CA GLY A 278 -6.87 -0.26 -1.80
C GLY A 278 -5.83 0.57 -1.07
N MET A 279 -6.05 1.89 -0.99
CA MET A 279 -5.08 2.80 -0.42
C MET A 279 -4.82 2.54 1.06
N CYS A 280 -3.59 2.80 1.49
CA CYS A 280 -3.26 2.86 2.90
C CYS A 280 -4.05 4.01 3.56
N PRO A 281 -4.85 3.74 4.62
CA PRO A 281 -5.65 4.78 5.27
C PRO A 281 -4.80 5.81 6.01
N ALA A 282 -3.57 5.44 6.43
CA ALA A 282 -2.69 6.33 7.17
C ALA A 282 -2.11 7.46 6.30
N CYS A 283 -1.80 7.18 5.03
CA CYS A 283 -1.20 8.16 4.11
C CYS A 283 -2.08 8.47 2.89
N ASN A 284 -3.32 8.00 2.84
CA ASN A 284 -4.24 8.16 1.72
C ASN A 284 -3.61 7.81 0.36
N GLY A 285 -2.86 6.71 0.31
CA GLY A 285 -2.24 6.21 -0.92
C GLY A 285 -1.01 6.99 -1.42
N LEU A 286 -0.48 7.92 -0.64
CA LEU A 286 0.74 8.65 -1.01
C LEU A 286 2.01 7.84 -0.79
N GLY A 287 2.04 6.97 0.23
CA GLY A 287 3.22 6.23 0.67
C GLY A 287 4.16 7.05 1.54
N GLU A 288 3.94 8.35 1.62
CA GLU A 288 4.72 9.28 2.42
C GLU A 288 3.77 10.07 3.32
N LYS A 289 4.33 10.54 4.43
CA LYS A 289 3.71 11.52 5.32
C LYS A 289 4.64 12.71 5.42
N VAL A 290 4.03 13.89 5.43
CA VAL A 290 4.76 15.12 5.75
C VAL A 290 4.86 15.19 7.26
N GLU A 291 6.04 14.88 7.80
CA GLU A 291 6.32 14.92 9.22
C GLU A 291 7.51 15.84 9.53
N PHE A 292 7.65 16.23 10.79
CA PHE A 292 8.78 17.03 11.25
C PHE A 292 10.01 16.14 11.33
N ASP A 293 11.04 16.54 10.60
CA ASP A 293 12.28 15.80 10.44
C ASP A 293 13.30 16.30 11.45
N SER A 294 13.74 15.44 12.38
CA SER A 294 14.70 15.83 13.42
C SER A 294 15.99 16.39 12.86
N ASP A 295 16.42 15.94 11.68
CA ASP A 295 17.69 16.35 11.09
C ASP A 295 17.62 17.78 10.56
N LEU A 296 16.44 18.25 10.15
CA LEU A 296 16.22 19.64 9.75
C LEU A 296 16.22 20.61 10.92
N PHE A 297 16.11 20.15 12.16
CA PHE A 297 16.14 21.01 13.35
C PHE A 297 17.56 21.31 13.81
N VAL A 298 18.58 20.62 13.28
CA VAL A 298 19.92 20.61 13.84
C VAL A 298 21.01 20.78 12.79
N VAL A 299 22.15 21.32 13.22
CA VAL A 299 23.37 21.37 12.42
C VAL A 299 24.43 20.56 13.15
N ALA A 300 24.66 19.32 12.69
CA ALA A 300 25.48 18.32 13.39
C ALA A 300 26.90 18.79 13.74
N SER A 301 27.49 19.67 12.93
CA SER A 301 28.84 20.21 13.10
C SER A 301 28.94 21.37 14.09
N LYS A 302 27.82 22.00 14.47
CA LYS A 302 27.80 23.16 15.36
C LYS A 302 27.46 22.78 16.79
N SER A 303 27.96 23.55 17.74
CA SER A 303 27.60 23.45 19.15
C SER A 303 26.20 24.05 19.41
N ILE A 304 25.61 23.78 20.57
CA ILE A 304 24.33 24.40 20.94
C ILE A 304 24.48 25.94 21.00
N ASN A 305 25.63 26.42 21.50
CA ASN A 305 25.95 27.85 21.58
C ASN A 305 26.03 28.54 20.21
N ASP A 306 26.59 27.86 19.21
CA ASP A 306 26.81 28.39 17.86
C ASP A 306 25.61 28.16 16.92
N GLY A 307 24.45 27.77 17.47
CA GLY A 307 23.21 27.57 16.72
C GLY A 307 23.08 26.17 16.10
N GLY A 308 23.65 25.15 16.74
CA GLY A 308 23.46 23.75 16.38
C GLY A 308 22.01 23.26 16.50
N VAL A 309 21.18 23.97 17.27
CA VAL A 309 19.71 23.79 17.29
C VAL A 309 19.06 24.99 16.62
N ILE A 310 18.61 24.81 15.38
CA ILE A 310 18.20 25.92 14.50
C ILE A 310 17.08 26.78 15.10
N PRO A 311 16.00 26.21 15.69
CA PRO A 311 14.93 27.03 16.27
C PRO A 311 15.38 27.85 17.48
N TRP A 312 16.45 27.45 18.17
CA TRP A 312 17.02 28.22 19.28
C TRP A 312 17.86 29.39 18.77
N GLY A 313 18.52 29.22 17.62
CA GLY A 313 19.46 30.16 17.03
C GLY A 313 20.76 30.21 17.83
N GLU A 314 21.61 31.20 17.54
CA GLU A 314 22.87 31.40 18.26
C GLU A 314 22.63 31.85 19.71
N LEU A 315 22.68 30.91 20.65
CA LEU A 315 22.47 31.19 22.08
C LEU A 315 23.57 32.07 22.67
N ARG A 316 24.79 32.03 22.15
CA ARG A 316 25.91 32.87 22.58
C ARG A 316 25.59 34.37 22.51
N LYS A 317 24.71 34.78 21.58
CA LYS A 317 24.24 36.17 21.40
C LYS A 317 22.98 36.50 22.21
N LYS A 318 22.38 35.52 22.91
CA LYS A 318 21.06 35.62 23.57
C LYS A 318 21.09 35.14 25.03
N LYS A 319 22.09 35.59 25.80
CA LYS A 319 22.33 35.16 27.19
C LYS A 319 21.17 35.43 28.17
N THR A 320 20.27 36.37 27.86
CA THR A 320 19.07 36.66 28.68
C THR A 320 17.82 35.91 28.22
N SER A 321 17.92 35.05 27.19
CA SER A 321 16.76 34.33 26.67
C SER A 321 16.38 33.15 27.57
N TRP A 322 15.08 32.94 27.72
CA TRP A 322 14.47 31.70 28.23
C TRP A 322 15.20 30.43 27.76
N ARG A 323 15.61 30.36 26.50
CA ARG A 323 16.26 29.17 25.92
C ARG A 323 17.68 28.96 26.43
N TYR A 324 18.39 30.03 26.75
CA TYR A 324 19.74 29.98 27.29
C TYR A 324 19.71 29.45 28.74
N GLN A 325 18.77 29.92 29.56
CA GLN A 325 18.60 29.42 30.94
C GLN A 325 18.21 27.93 30.99
N ILE A 326 17.42 27.43 30.03
CA ILE A 326 17.15 26.00 29.89
C ILE A 326 18.43 25.23 29.54
N ALA A 327 19.22 25.75 28.59
CA ALA A 327 20.46 25.11 28.18
C ALA A 327 21.49 25.04 29.34
N GLU A 328 21.60 26.08 30.17
CA GLU A 328 22.43 26.07 31.37
C GLU A 328 21.97 25.04 32.41
N GLN A 329 20.66 24.95 32.68
CA GLN A 329 20.12 23.91 33.57
C GLN A 329 20.34 22.49 33.03
N MET A 330 20.40 22.31 31.69
CA MET A 330 20.76 21.03 31.07
C MET A 330 22.24 20.71 31.29
N VAL A 331 23.14 21.71 31.25
CA VAL A 331 24.57 21.55 31.59
C VAL A 331 24.74 21.03 33.01
N GLU A 332 24.08 21.67 33.98
CA GLU A 332 24.19 21.29 35.39
C GLU A 332 23.65 19.88 35.66
N ARG A 333 22.54 19.52 35.01
CA ARG A 333 21.85 18.24 35.28
C ARG A 333 22.48 17.05 34.57
N PHE A 334 23.04 17.24 33.37
CA PHE A 334 23.58 16.16 32.55
C PHE A 334 25.11 16.22 32.39
N ASN A 335 25.77 17.18 33.03
CA ASN A 335 27.23 17.40 32.98
C ASN A 335 27.77 17.48 31.54
N ILE A 336 27.06 18.23 30.68
CA ILE A 336 27.41 18.45 29.27
C ILE A 336 28.02 19.84 29.06
N SER A 337 28.83 20.03 28.01
CA SER A 337 29.29 21.36 27.58
C SER A 337 28.42 21.89 26.43
N LEU A 338 28.05 23.18 26.49
CA LEU A 338 27.30 23.86 25.43
C LEU A 338 28.10 24.14 24.16
N ASP A 339 29.44 24.06 24.26
CA ASP A 339 30.37 24.24 23.14
C ASP A 339 30.70 22.90 22.45
N THR A 340 30.22 21.77 22.98
CA THR A 340 30.35 20.47 22.33
C THR A 340 29.52 20.44 21.04
N PRO A 341 30.09 20.02 19.89
CA PRO A 341 29.33 19.83 18.65
C PRO A 341 28.16 18.86 18.82
N TRP A 342 27.04 19.12 18.14
CA TRP A 342 25.80 18.35 18.30
C TRP A 342 25.99 16.83 18.16
N HIS A 343 26.76 16.36 17.17
CA HIS A 343 27.00 14.92 16.95
C HIS A 343 27.79 14.22 18.08
N GLN A 344 28.51 14.99 18.92
CA GLN A 344 29.29 14.46 20.04
C GLN A 344 28.49 14.44 21.35
N LEU A 345 27.28 15.00 21.36
CA LEU A 345 26.41 14.96 22.53
C LEU A 345 25.83 13.55 22.74
N PRO A 346 25.67 13.09 24.00
CA PRO A 346 25.01 11.83 24.31
C PRO A 346 23.62 11.75 23.68
N GLU A 347 23.21 10.56 23.25
CA GLU A 347 21.92 10.34 22.58
C GLU A 347 20.73 10.73 23.46
N ASP A 348 20.78 10.43 24.75
CA ASP A 348 19.73 10.79 25.72
C ASP A 348 19.52 12.31 25.80
N VAL A 349 20.61 13.08 25.72
CA VAL A 349 20.57 14.55 25.74
C VAL A 349 20.01 15.09 24.43
N ARG A 350 20.44 14.55 23.29
CA ARG A 350 19.90 14.92 21.97
C ARG A 350 18.40 14.63 21.90
N HIS A 351 17.98 13.45 22.36
CA HIS A 351 16.58 13.06 22.42
C HIS A 351 15.78 13.97 23.35
N LEU A 352 16.31 14.27 24.54
CA LEU A 352 15.68 15.21 25.48
C LEU A 352 15.47 16.58 24.86
N ILE A 353 16.48 17.15 24.19
CA ILE A 353 16.38 18.47 23.55
C ILE A 353 15.29 18.47 22.47
N LEU A 354 15.26 17.44 21.62
CA LEU A 354 14.34 17.37 20.49
C LEU A 354 12.89 17.05 20.90
N PHE A 355 12.69 16.03 21.73
CA PHE A 355 11.37 15.47 22.06
C PHE A 355 10.87 15.83 23.46
N GLY A 356 11.74 16.36 24.33
CA GLY A 356 11.37 16.76 25.68
C GLY A 356 11.17 15.59 26.64
N ASN A 357 10.90 15.93 27.89
CA ASN A 357 10.47 14.97 28.91
C ASN A 357 9.54 15.71 29.89
N PRO A 358 8.27 15.29 30.03
CA PRO A 358 7.29 15.95 30.90
C PRO A 358 7.64 15.88 32.40
N ASP A 359 8.46 14.92 32.83
CA ASP A 359 8.91 14.79 34.21
C ASP A 359 10.03 15.78 34.56
N ILE A 360 10.68 16.35 33.54
CA ILE A 360 11.75 17.33 33.71
C ILE A 360 11.16 18.73 33.63
N ARG A 361 11.23 19.43 34.77
CA ARG A 361 10.83 20.83 34.88
C ARG A 361 12.07 21.72 34.88
N PHE A 362 11.97 22.82 34.15
CA PHE A 362 12.96 23.89 34.14
C PHE A 362 12.36 25.14 34.77
N SER A 363 13.17 25.82 35.58
CA SER A 363 12.81 27.09 36.17
C SER A 363 13.26 28.23 35.26
N TYR A 364 12.49 29.32 35.20
CA TYR A 364 12.92 30.55 34.57
C TYR A 364 12.78 31.69 35.55
N GLN A 365 13.82 32.52 35.63
CA GLN A 365 13.85 33.68 36.49
C GLN A 365 14.20 34.91 35.66
N SER A 366 13.35 35.93 35.77
CA SER A 366 13.57 37.28 35.26
C SER A 366 13.10 38.29 36.31
N GLU A 367 13.49 39.55 36.18
CA GLU A 367 13.18 40.63 37.16
C GLU A 367 11.68 40.71 37.52
N ASN A 368 10.79 40.31 36.61
CA ASN A 368 9.34 40.42 36.77
C ASN A 368 8.58 39.08 36.79
N PHE A 369 9.26 37.94 36.61
CA PHE A 369 8.57 36.66 36.43
C PHE A 369 9.43 35.45 36.81
N THR A 370 8.86 34.60 37.67
CA THR A 370 9.43 33.31 38.08
C THR A 370 8.39 32.22 37.87
N GLY A 371 8.78 31.10 37.26
CA GLY A 371 7.93 29.91 37.23
C GLY A 371 8.67 28.66 36.77
N ASN A 372 7.96 27.53 36.81
CA ASN A 372 8.48 26.21 36.49
C ASN A 372 7.58 25.53 35.45
N TRP A 373 8.15 25.05 34.36
CA TRP A 373 7.40 24.41 33.27
C TRP A 373 8.03 23.08 32.85
N PRO A 374 7.22 22.09 32.46
CA PRO A 374 7.73 20.88 31.84
C PRO A 374 8.34 21.20 30.47
N PHE A 375 9.44 20.54 30.12
CA PHE A 375 10.07 20.73 28.83
C PHE A 375 9.43 19.85 27.77
N GLU A 376 8.61 20.46 26.91
CA GLU A 376 7.92 19.75 25.82
C GLU A 376 8.86 19.30 24.68
N GLY A 377 10.08 19.85 24.58
CA GLY A 377 11.02 19.58 23.49
C GLY A 377 10.85 20.52 22.29
N VAL A 378 11.92 20.71 21.52
CA VAL A 378 11.93 21.66 20.40
C VAL A 378 10.99 21.25 19.27
N ILE A 379 10.96 19.97 18.90
CA ILE A 379 10.11 19.46 17.82
C ILE A 379 8.63 19.59 18.21
N ASN A 380 8.27 19.19 19.42
CA ASN A 380 6.89 19.26 19.88
C ASN A 380 6.40 20.71 20.01
N ALA A 381 7.25 21.62 20.51
CA ALA A 381 6.94 23.04 20.56
C ALA A 381 6.68 23.62 19.16
N VAL A 382 7.53 23.31 18.18
CA VAL A 382 7.35 23.74 16.78
C VAL A 382 6.10 23.11 16.16
N ARG A 383 5.86 21.80 16.38
CA ARG A 383 4.68 21.09 15.90
C ARG A 383 3.38 21.69 16.43
N ARG A 384 3.34 22.01 17.73
CA ARG A 384 2.19 22.67 18.36
C ARG A 384 1.97 24.06 17.78
N ARG A 385 3.03 24.87 17.68
CA ARG A 385 2.96 26.22 17.08
C ARG A 385 2.54 26.18 15.61
N TYR A 386 3.01 25.22 14.82
CA TYR A 386 2.60 25.06 13.42
C TYR A 386 1.08 24.85 13.28
N LYS A 387 0.48 24.03 14.18
CA LYS A 387 -0.97 23.78 14.21
C LYS A 387 -1.77 24.98 14.71
N GLU A 388 -1.29 25.66 15.74
CA GLU A 388 -2.00 26.77 16.41
C GLU A 388 -1.87 28.10 15.65
N THR A 389 -0.80 28.29 14.88
CA THR A 389 -0.50 29.57 14.24
C THR A 389 -1.48 29.90 13.12
N LYS A 390 -2.00 31.13 13.14
CA LYS A 390 -2.86 31.70 12.09
C LYS A 390 -2.11 32.52 11.03
N SER A 391 -0.85 32.87 11.28
CA SER A 391 -0.01 33.63 10.35
C SER A 391 0.60 32.73 9.27
N GLN A 392 0.44 33.10 8.00
CA GLN A 392 1.01 32.35 6.88
C GLN A 392 2.54 32.37 6.88
N SER A 393 3.17 33.50 7.15
CA SER A 393 4.65 33.61 7.17
C SER A 393 5.29 32.69 8.21
N MET A 394 4.67 32.59 9.38
CA MET A 394 5.13 31.69 10.44
C MET A 394 4.88 30.22 10.09
N ARG A 395 3.77 29.93 9.40
CA ARG A 395 3.49 28.59 8.89
C ARG A 395 4.53 28.16 7.84
N ASP A 396 4.90 29.06 6.94
CA ASP A 396 5.94 28.82 5.94
C ASP A 396 7.31 28.60 6.60
N TYR A 397 7.66 29.40 7.62
CA TYR A 397 8.88 29.21 8.41
C TYR A 397 8.94 27.81 9.06
N TYR A 398 7.87 27.38 9.75
CA TYR A 398 7.84 26.05 10.36
C TYR A 398 7.79 24.92 9.35
N SER A 399 7.26 25.17 8.14
CA SER A 399 7.22 24.17 7.07
C SER A 399 8.61 23.82 6.52
N GLN A 400 9.62 24.66 6.77
CA GLN A 400 11.01 24.36 6.39
C GLN A 400 11.58 23.16 7.15
N TYR A 401 10.98 22.79 8.28
CA TYR A 401 11.37 21.63 9.08
C TYR A 401 10.55 20.37 8.77
N LEU A 402 9.65 20.44 7.79
CA LEU A 402 8.89 19.29 7.32
C LEU A 402 9.65 18.62 6.18
N SER A 403 9.72 17.30 6.20
CA SER A 403 10.17 16.51 5.07
C SER A 403 9.19 15.40 4.75
N GLN A 404 9.30 14.85 3.54
CA GLN A 404 8.54 13.68 3.13
C GLN A 404 9.20 12.45 3.74
N GLN A 405 8.50 11.84 4.70
CA GLN A 405 8.96 10.66 5.40
C GLN A 405 8.16 9.44 4.93
N PRO A 406 8.77 8.25 4.88
CA PRO A 406 8.07 7.03 4.51
C PRO A 406 6.94 6.76 5.50
N CYS A 407 5.77 6.36 5.00
CA CYS A 407 4.64 6.07 5.87
C CYS A 407 4.93 4.80 6.70
N PRO A 408 4.89 4.85 8.05
CA PRO A 408 5.25 3.72 8.90
C PRO A 408 4.22 2.57 8.86
N THR A 409 2.99 2.85 8.42
CA THR A 409 1.91 1.85 8.35
C THR A 409 2.02 0.96 7.12
N CYS A 410 2.43 1.53 5.97
CA CYS A 410 2.55 0.78 4.72
C CYS A 410 4.00 0.64 4.24
N ASN A 411 4.98 1.18 4.96
CA ASN A 411 6.39 1.24 4.55
C ASN A 411 6.54 1.74 3.10
N SER A 412 5.86 2.85 2.81
CA SER A 412 5.80 3.46 1.47
C SER A 412 5.16 2.63 0.36
N ALA A 413 4.54 1.50 0.67
CA ALA A 413 3.84 0.67 -0.30
C ALA A 413 2.51 1.25 -0.80
N ARG A 414 2.02 2.34 -0.19
CA ARG A 414 0.80 3.08 -0.58
C ARG A 414 -0.52 2.30 -0.43
N LEU A 415 -0.46 1.01 -0.15
CA LEU A 415 -1.61 0.11 -0.05
C LEU A 415 -1.90 -0.28 1.41
N ARG A 416 -3.11 -0.76 1.63
CA ARG A 416 -3.51 -1.42 2.88
C ARG A 416 -2.83 -2.78 3.05
N LEU A 417 -2.73 -3.25 4.28
CA LEU A 417 -2.01 -4.48 4.62
C LEU A 417 -2.64 -5.72 3.98
N GLU A 418 -3.96 -5.75 3.83
CA GLU A 418 -4.69 -6.87 3.22
C GLU A 418 -4.31 -7.04 1.74
N ALA A 419 -4.12 -5.94 1.02
CA ALA A 419 -3.69 -5.96 -0.37
C ALA A 419 -2.22 -6.36 -0.51
N LEU A 420 -1.36 -5.91 0.43
CA LEU A 420 0.06 -6.27 0.47
C LEU A 420 0.29 -7.72 0.87
N SER A 421 -0.67 -8.32 1.58
CA SER A 421 -0.61 -9.72 1.98
C SER A 421 -1.00 -10.68 0.86
N VAL A 422 -1.38 -10.18 -0.32
CA VAL A 422 -1.64 -11.03 -1.49
C VAL A 422 -0.34 -11.24 -2.25
N THR A 423 0.02 -12.51 -2.47
CA THR A 423 1.26 -12.87 -3.17
C THR A 423 0.98 -13.61 -4.48
N LEU A 424 1.88 -13.45 -5.44
CA LEU A 424 1.91 -14.18 -6.70
C LEU A 424 3.37 -14.54 -7.00
N GLY A 425 3.65 -15.83 -7.23
CA GLY A 425 5.04 -16.29 -7.40
C GLY A 425 5.95 -15.92 -6.23
N GLY A 426 5.42 -15.91 -5.01
CA GLY A 426 6.15 -15.56 -3.79
C GLY A 426 6.34 -14.07 -3.52
N LEU A 427 5.88 -13.18 -4.40
CA LEU A 427 6.01 -11.72 -4.25
C LEU A 427 4.65 -11.05 -4.08
N SER A 428 4.58 -10.06 -3.20
CA SER A 428 3.47 -9.11 -3.13
C SER A 428 3.51 -8.11 -4.30
N ILE A 429 2.40 -7.41 -4.54
CA ILE A 429 2.34 -6.41 -5.62
C ILE A 429 3.38 -5.29 -5.41
N GLN A 430 3.64 -4.90 -4.16
CA GLN A 430 4.66 -3.89 -3.87
C GLN A 430 6.07 -4.41 -4.19
N GLN A 431 6.37 -5.65 -3.82
CA GLN A 431 7.68 -6.23 -4.12
C GLN A 431 7.88 -6.37 -5.63
N ALA A 432 6.84 -6.79 -6.36
CA ALA A 432 6.88 -6.89 -7.81
C ALA A 432 7.13 -5.53 -8.49
N THR A 433 6.56 -4.43 -7.95
CA THR A 433 6.75 -3.09 -8.52
C THR A 433 8.06 -2.41 -8.13
N THR A 434 8.71 -2.85 -7.06
CA THR A 434 10.06 -2.36 -6.69
C THR A 434 11.18 -3.08 -7.44
N LEU A 435 10.89 -4.15 -8.17
CA LEU A 435 11.87 -4.81 -9.03
C LEU A 435 12.34 -3.88 -10.14
N SER A 436 13.61 -4.03 -10.53
CA SER A 436 14.09 -3.47 -11.79
C SER A 436 13.30 -4.07 -12.96
N ILE A 437 13.20 -3.36 -14.08
CA ILE A 437 12.47 -3.84 -15.27
C ILE A 437 12.98 -5.23 -15.73
N ARG A 438 14.30 -5.47 -15.63
CA ARG A 438 14.91 -6.77 -15.95
C ARG A 438 14.40 -7.88 -15.02
N HIS A 439 14.46 -7.67 -13.71
CA HIS A 439 14.02 -8.69 -12.74
C HIS A 439 12.50 -8.90 -12.77
N ALA A 440 11.72 -7.84 -13.03
CA ALA A 440 10.28 -7.96 -13.22
C ALA A 440 9.95 -8.84 -14.44
N PHE A 441 10.69 -8.69 -15.55
CA PHE A 441 10.54 -9.54 -16.73
C PHE A 441 10.88 -11.01 -16.44
N GLU A 442 12.00 -11.27 -15.76
CA GLU A 442 12.40 -12.63 -15.34
C GLU A 442 11.35 -13.28 -14.44
N TRP A 443 10.81 -12.53 -13.47
CA TRP A 443 9.73 -13.00 -12.61
C TRP A 443 8.46 -13.38 -13.41
N VAL A 444 8.08 -12.56 -14.39
CA VAL A 444 6.93 -12.88 -15.27
C VAL A 444 7.19 -14.13 -16.12
N GLU A 445 8.40 -14.33 -16.63
CA GLU A 445 8.73 -15.53 -17.40
C GLU A 445 8.68 -16.81 -16.54
N VAL A 446 9.10 -16.73 -15.28
CA VAL A 446 8.94 -17.83 -14.31
C VAL A 446 7.45 -18.14 -14.07
N LEU A 447 6.61 -17.11 -13.92
CA LEU A 447 5.16 -17.30 -13.76
C LEU A 447 4.50 -17.98 -14.96
N ARG A 448 5.05 -17.79 -16.17
CA ARG A 448 4.56 -18.43 -17.42
C ARG A 448 4.99 -19.89 -17.58
N GLY A 449 5.75 -20.44 -16.62
CA GLY A 449 6.30 -21.79 -16.71
C GLY A 449 7.62 -21.90 -17.49
N GLY A 450 8.32 -20.77 -17.70
CA GLY A 450 9.68 -20.76 -18.23
C GLY A 450 10.64 -21.47 -17.26
N ARG A 451 11.53 -22.32 -17.80
CA ARG A 451 12.51 -23.08 -16.99
C ARG A 451 13.29 -22.14 -16.07
N ASN A 452 13.35 -22.50 -14.78
CA ASN A 452 14.14 -21.89 -13.72
C ASN A 452 15.48 -21.33 -14.21
N THR A 453 15.60 -20.01 -14.24
CA THR A 453 16.76 -19.36 -13.64
C THR A 453 16.28 -18.88 -12.27
N SER A 454 16.67 -19.59 -11.22
CA SER A 454 16.34 -19.24 -9.84
C SER A 454 16.51 -17.73 -9.62
N PRO A 455 15.51 -17.01 -9.05
CA PRO A 455 15.81 -15.69 -8.52
C PRO A 455 16.83 -15.93 -7.41
N SER A 456 18.08 -15.49 -7.64
CA SER A 456 19.13 -15.60 -6.64
C SER A 456 18.59 -15.01 -5.34
N THR A 457 18.51 -15.85 -4.30
CA THR A 457 18.23 -15.45 -2.93
C THR A 457 19.41 -14.63 -2.42
N HIS A 458 19.58 -13.42 -2.93
CA HIS A 458 20.39 -12.40 -2.27
C HIS A 458 19.44 -11.52 -1.46
N PRO A 459 19.73 -11.29 -0.17
CA PRO A 459 18.91 -10.41 0.64
C PRO A 459 18.96 -9.02 0.00
N PHE A 460 17.78 -8.51 -0.31
CA PHE A 460 17.53 -7.15 -0.76
C PHE A 460 18.28 -6.16 0.15
N THR A 461 19.44 -5.72 -0.31
CA THR A 461 20.19 -4.61 0.27
C THR A 461 20.00 -3.45 -0.68
N THR A 462 19.24 -2.49 -0.21
CA THR A 462 19.09 -1.14 -0.77
C THR A 462 20.46 -0.50 -0.93
N ALA A 463 20.78 -0.04 -2.13
CA ALA A 463 21.77 1.01 -2.35
C ALA A 463 21.06 2.36 -2.45
#